data_AF-A0A9P4N3C3-F1
#
_entry.id   AF-A0A9P4N3C3-F1
#
_cell.length_a   1.000
_cell.length_b   1.000
_cell.length_c   1.000
_cell.angle_alpha   90.00
_cell.angle_beta   90.00
_cell.angle_gamma   90.00
#
_symmetry.space_group_name_H-M   'P 1'
#
loop_
_entity.id
_entity.type
_entity.pdbx_description
1 polymer ?
#
loop_
_entity_poly.entity_id
_entity_poly.type
_entity_poly.pdbx_seq_one_letter_code
_entity_poly.pdbx_strand_id
1 'polypeptide(L)'
;MYYGRHVEPLAFSLADKPIAPQWLCPLFSKIPIEIREMVYEYAFIDCNSMPLDWNNPYRDHPITHHEGIDHGKHIPHSDISFNFLQTCRAVYLEAYQLPLLLNPFIVYRFGSLPSYDVTRPRFVQLAPWQFALIQRLDISLQQIALEGDQLAKYLKIWKAKERHEGALVAPRFYQESRNTYPGVIIQSFNFGIIPYHNPLEDSVAISLKNKRTFYSRNRSSYPVVSTARAMIARPLTHLTLRLSRTDWRTWTDSDMGDPTRELGLDPAFGDGGSGVTERPTAARMQYLAAERRANRWPGQQPNDDGTSSYRYISGWGAEIAKLPDLKTLELVLETFDTKKLQLETVADCAKTWIFPLEGTQHQLVWDGKIEALRYQCYDESSTLTNGTQRVLQQISSPPYSPTVEWTEVRIIRFRRRKVQ
;
A
#
# COMPACT_ATOMS: atom_id res chain seq x y z
N MET A 1 5.71 13.46 23.49
CA MET A 1 4.52 13.03 22.73
C MET A 1 4.59 13.60 21.32
N TYR A 2 4.12 12.84 20.31
CA TYR A 2 4.02 13.26 18.91
C TYR A 2 2.53 13.35 18.57
N TYR A 3 2.01 14.55 18.27
CA TYR A 3 0.56 14.82 18.14
C TYR A 3 -0.29 14.23 19.28
N GLY A 4 0.17 14.40 20.52
CA GLY A 4 -0.52 13.86 21.71
C GLY A 4 -0.35 12.34 21.93
N ARG A 5 0.42 11.65 21.09
CA ARG A 5 0.67 10.19 21.20
C ARG A 5 2.06 9.89 21.75
N HIS A 6 2.21 8.71 22.35
CA HIS A 6 3.51 8.23 22.80
C HIS A 6 4.41 7.91 21.61
N VAL A 7 5.65 8.38 21.68
CA VAL A 7 6.70 8.16 20.66
C VAL A 7 7.17 6.71 20.69
N GLU A 8 7.15 6.11 21.86
CA GLU A 8 7.57 4.75 22.15
C GLU A 8 6.34 3.86 22.41
N PRO A 9 6.40 2.55 22.08
CA PRO A 9 5.39 1.63 22.54
C PRO A 9 5.45 1.51 24.06
N LEU A 10 4.30 1.23 24.69
CA LEU A 10 4.25 1.01 26.14
C LEU A 10 5.14 -0.18 26.55
N ALA A 11 5.38 -1.13 25.63
CA ALA A 11 6.17 -2.34 25.82
C ALA A 11 7.56 -2.02 26.37
N PHE A 12 8.20 -0.98 25.84
CA PHE A 12 9.54 -0.61 26.28
C PHE A 12 9.59 -0.17 27.74
N SER A 13 8.49 0.35 28.30
CA SER A 13 8.39 0.70 29.73
C SER A 13 7.90 -0.44 30.62
N LEU A 14 7.40 -1.52 30.01
CA LEU A 14 6.83 -2.68 30.70
C LEU A 14 7.77 -3.89 30.70
N ALA A 15 8.75 -3.94 29.81
CA ALA A 15 9.65 -5.08 29.63
C ALA A 15 10.33 -5.52 30.94
N ASP A 16 10.79 -4.56 31.76
CA ASP A 16 11.49 -4.84 33.02
C ASP A 16 10.53 -5.01 34.22
N LYS A 17 9.21 -4.88 34.02
CA LYS A 17 8.24 -4.94 35.11
C LYS A 17 7.75 -6.37 35.32
N PRO A 18 7.67 -6.85 36.58
CA PRO A 18 7.31 -8.24 36.87
C PRO A 18 5.92 -8.58 36.35
N ILE A 19 5.83 -9.49 35.39
CA ILE A 19 4.56 -9.98 34.89
C ILE A 19 3.92 -10.79 36.03
N ALA A 20 2.69 -10.41 36.42
CA ALA A 20 1.96 -11.16 37.44
C ALA A 20 1.89 -12.63 36.98
N PRO A 21 2.13 -13.60 37.87
CA PRO A 21 2.23 -14.97 37.43
C PRO A 21 0.94 -15.44 36.76
N GLN A 22 1.04 -15.82 35.49
CA GLN A 22 -0.13 -16.07 34.64
C GLN A 22 -0.64 -17.52 34.76
N TRP A 23 -0.15 -18.32 35.72
CA TRP A 23 -0.60 -19.70 35.91
C TRP A 23 -2.10 -19.80 36.28
N LEU A 24 -2.70 -18.73 36.82
CA LEU A 24 -4.15 -18.67 37.06
C LEU A 24 -4.95 -18.26 35.81
N CYS A 25 -4.29 -17.76 34.77
CA CYS A 25 -4.93 -17.40 33.52
C CYS A 25 -4.99 -18.65 32.61
N PRO A 26 -6.17 -19.17 32.24
CA PRO A 26 -6.27 -20.32 31.35
C PRO A 26 -5.55 -20.12 30.01
N LEU A 27 -5.51 -18.88 29.51
CA LEU A 27 -4.80 -18.52 28.28
C LEU A 27 -3.31 -18.84 28.36
N PHE A 28 -2.67 -18.66 29.52
CA PHE A 28 -1.23 -18.90 29.68
C PHE A 28 -0.89 -20.24 30.33
N SER A 29 -1.82 -20.81 31.10
CA SER A 29 -1.60 -22.07 31.85
C SER A 29 -2.08 -23.32 31.15
N LYS A 30 -3.12 -23.21 30.30
CA LYS A 30 -3.74 -24.35 29.61
C LYS A 30 -3.53 -24.34 28.11
N ILE A 31 -3.39 -23.17 27.51
CA ILE A 31 -3.28 -23.00 26.06
C ILE A 31 -1.79 -22.92 25.68
N PRO A 32 -1.29 -23.83 24.82
CA PRO A 32 0.06 -23.77 24.28
C PRO A 32 0.31 -22.47 23.52
N ILE A 33 1.58 -22.05 23.43
CA ILE A 33 1.96 -20.79 22.80
C ILE A 33 1.51 -20.74 21.33
N GLU A 34 1.56 -21.85 20.62
CA GLU A 34 1.16 -21.96 19.20
C GLU A 34 -0.32 -21.62 19.02
N ILE A 35 -1.17 -22.09 19.93
CA ILE A 35 -2.61 -21.79 19.91
C ILE A 35 -2.86 -20.34 20.35
N ARG A 36 -2.06 -19.80 21.28
CA ARG A 36 -2.13 -18.36 21.61
C ARG A 36 -1.79 -17.49 20.42
N GLU A 37 -0.75 -17.83 19.66
CA GLU A 37 -0.35 -17.12 18.45
C GLU A 37 -1.47 -17.15 17.41
N MET A 38 -2.15 -18.28 17.22
CA MET A 38 -3.34 -18.35 16.35
C MET A 38 -4.48 -17.44 16.84
N VAL A 39 -4.73 -17.42 18.16
CA VAL A 39 -5.74 -16.51 18.75
C VAL A 39 -5.36 -15.06 18.53
N TYR A 40 -4.09 -14.70 18.71
CA TYR A 40 -3.59 -13.34 18.45
C TYR A 40 -3.72 -12.99 16.97
N GLU A 41 -3.32 -13.89 16.07
CA GLU A 41 -3.42 -13.66 14.63
C GLU A 41 -4.88 -13.42 14.22
N TYR A 42 -5.81 -14.27 14.66
CA TYR A 42 -7.23 -14.08 14.39
C TYR A 42 -7.76 -12.76 14.98
N ALA A 43 -7.39 -12.42 16.22
CA ALA A 43 -7.86 -11.20 16.89
C ALA A 43 -7.28 -9.91 16.30
N PHE A 44 -6.09 -9.98 15.67
CA PHE A 44 -5.36 -8.82 15.18
C PHE A 44 -5.29 -8.72 13.67
N ILE A 45 -5.79 -9.68 12.89
CA ILE A 45 -6.03 -9.51 11.45
C ILE A 45 -7.29 -8.67 11.24
N ASP A 46 -7.22 -7.79 10.26
CA ASP A 46 -8.28 -6.91 9.81
C ASP A 46 -9.03 -7.52 8.62
N CYS A 47 -10.18 -8.14 8.87
CA CYS A 47 -10.96 -8.77 7.80
C CYS A 47 -11.89 -7.77 7.10
N ASN A 48 -12.20 -6.64 7.74
CA ASN A 48 -13.16 -5.66 7.24
C ASN A 48 -12.55 -4.54 6.39
N SER A 49 -11.23 -4.39 6.40
CA SER A 49 -10.55 -3.35 5.63
C SER A 49 -10.53 -3.59 4.11
N MET A 50 -10.83 -4.82 3.69
CA MET A 50 -10.74 -5.28 2.30
C MET A 50 -11.99 -6.05 1.82
N PRO A 51 -13.19 -5.47 1.89
CA PRO A 51 -14.36 -6.13 1.37
C PRO A 51 -14.21 -6.30 -0.16
N LEU A 52 -14.39 -7.53 -0.64
CA LEU A 52 -14.22 -7.94 -2.04
C LEU A 52 -15.31 -7.38 -2.96
N ASP A 53 -16.43 -6.98 -2.37
CA ASP A 53 -17.70 -6.60 -2.99
C ASP A 53 -17.99 -5.10 -2.88
N TRP A 54 -17.09 -4.33 -2.27
CA TRP A 54 -17.41 -2.97 -1.91
C TRP A 54 -16.95 -2.00 -2.98
N ASN A 55 -17.94 -1.35 -3.61
CA ASN A 55 -17.81 -0.06 -4.28
C ASN A 55 -17.26 0.96 -3.29
N ASN A 56 -15.96 0.91 -3.00
CA ASN A 56 -15.40 1.73 -1.94
C ASN A 56 -15.60 3.16 -2.43
N PRO A 57 -16.40 3.98 -1.74
CA PRO A 57 -16.78 5.27 -2.29
C PRO A 57 -15.60 6.24 -2.36
N TYR A 58 -14.45 5.86 -1.77
CA TYR A 58 -13.14 6.51 -1.91
C TYR A 58 -12.27 5.94 -3.05
N ARG A 59 -12.61 4.75 -3.59
CA ARG A 59 -11.97 4.13 -4.76
C ARG A 59 -12.67 4.52 -6.06
N ASP A 60 -14.01 4.54 -6.08
CA ASP A 60 -14.77 4.63 -7.34
C ASP A 60 -15.13 6.05 -7.80
N HIS A 61 -14.95 7.06 -6.94
CA HIS A 61 -15.23 8.44 -7.30
C HIS A 61 -14.02 9.35 -7.08
N PRO A 62 -13.52 10.02 -8.13
CA PRO A 62 -12.76 11.24 -7.92
C PRO A 62 -13.74 12.23 -7.29
N ILE A 63 -13.68 12.40 -5.96
CA ILE A 63 -14.40 13.48 -5.30
C ILE A 63 -13.89 14.75 -5.99
N THR A 64 -14.75 15.33 -6.83
CA THR A 64 -14.59 16.68 -7.36
C THR A 64 -14.23 17.55 -6.18
N HIS A 65 -13.11 18.28 -6.28
CA HIS A 65 -12.62 19.17 -5.23
C HIS A 65 -13.65 20.23 -4.77
N HIS A 66 -14.80 20.31 -5.44
CA HIS A 66 -15.96 21.07 -5.05
C HIS A 66 -16.87 20.24 -4.15
N GLU A 67 -16.62 20.33 -2.84
CA GLU A 67 -17.61 20.54 -1.77
C GLU A 67 -16.98 20.07 -0.46
N GLY A 68 -16.64 21.03 0.39
CA GLY A 68 -16.07 20.82 1.72
C GLY A 68 -17.07 20.25 2.73
N ILE A 69 -17.87 19.27 2.31
CA ILE A 69 -18.83 18.59 3.17
C ILE A 69 -18.66 17.08 2.96
N ASP A 70 -17.89 16.48 3.88
CA ASP A 70 -17.81 15.03 4.12
C ASP A 70 -19.21 14.49 4.49
N HIS A 71 -20.12 14.41 3.52
CA HIS A 71 -21.41 13.76 3.71
C HIS A 71 -21.19 12.25 3.83
N GLY A 72 -20.87 11.78 5.04
CA GLY A 72 -21.15 10.43 5.53
C GLY A 72 -20.38 9.27 4.92
N LYS A 73 -19.49 9.49 3.95
CA LYS A 73 -18.57 8.44 3.52
C LYS A 73 -17.61 8.19 4.67
N HIS A 74 -17.66 7.01 5.27
CA HIS A 74 -16.76 6.56 6.33
C HIS A 74 -15.84 5.48 5.79
N ILE A 75 -14.54 5.59 6.08
CA ILE A 75 -13.59 4.48 5.88
C ILE A 75 -14.17 3.28 6.65
N PRO A 76 -14.18 2.06 6.08
CA PRO A 76 -14.68 0.89 6.79
C PRO A 76 -14.08 0.81 8.20
N HIS A 77 -14.88 0.37 9.17
CA HIS A 77 -14.39 0.20 10.53
C HIS A 77 -13.43 -0.99 10.62
N SER A 78 -12.57 -0.97 11.65
CA SER A 78 -11.68 -2.07 11.98
C SER A 78 -12.32 -3.03 12.95
N ASP A 79 -12.25 -4.30 12.60
CA ASP A 79 -12.59 -5.44 13.45
C ASP A 79 -11.39 -5.93 14.28
N ILE A 80 -10.17 -5.44 14.01
CA ILE A 80 -9.01 -5.63 14.91
C ILE A 80 -9.42 -5.37 16.37
N SER A 81 -9.23 -6.37 17.22
CA SER A 81 -9.59 -6.32 18.64
C SER A 81 -8.50 -5.64 19.46
N PHE A 82 -8.30 -4.32 19.29
CA PHE A 82 -7.30 -3.56 20.06
C PHE A 82 -7.52 -3.62 21.58
N ASN A 83 -8.76 -3.83 22.03
CA ASN A 83 -9.09 -4.02 23.44
C ASN A 83 -8.41 -5.27 24.02
N PHE A 84 -8.10 -6.27 23.19
CA PHE A 84 -7.41 -7.46 23.64
C PHE A 84 -6.00 -7.15 24.16
N LEU A 85 -5.30 -6.19 23.54
CA LEU A 85 -4.00 -5.70 24.01
C LEU A 85 -4.07 -5.00 25.38
N GLN A 86 -5.26 -4.56 25.79
CA GLN A 86 -5.47 -3.85 27.06
C GLN A 86 -5.83 -4.78 28.23
N THR A 87 -5.95 -6.09 27.97
CA THR A 87 -6.39 -7.07 28.99
C THR A 87 -5.34 -7.30 30.07
N CYS A 88 -4.09 -7.60 29.69
CA CYS A 88 -3.00 -7.77 30.63
C CYS A 88 -1.63 -7.48 30.01
N ARG A 89 -0.62 -7.32 30.89
CA ARG A 89 0.76 -7.03 30.49
C ARG A 89 1.37 -8.12 29.61
N ALA A 90 1.10 -9.40 29.90
CA ALA A 90 1.66 -10.51 29.15
C ALA A 90 1.16 -10.49 27.69
N VAL A 91 -0.15 -10.36 27.48
CA VAL A 91 -0.75 -10.21 26.13
C VAL A 91 -0.18 -9.01 25.41
N TYR A 92 -0.08 -7.85 26.08
CA TYR A 92 0.49 -6.66 25.45
C TYR A 92 1.95 -6.89 24.98
N LEU A 93 2.81 -7.45 25.85
CA LEU A 93 4.21 -7.69 25.52
C LEU A 93 4.39 -8.74 24.42
N GLU A 94 3.55 -9.78 24.35
CA GLU A 94 3.59 -10.80 23.29
C GLU A 94 3.06 -10.26 21.95
N ALA A 95 2.06 -9.35 21.95
CA ALA A 95 1.27 -9.11 20.75
C ALA A 95 1.19 -7.66 20.24
N TYR A 96 1.74 -6.65 20.94
CA TYR A 96 1.52 -5.23 20.56
C TYR A 96 1.98 -4.86 19.14
N GLN A 97 2.90 -5.62 18.55
CA GLN A 97 3.38 -5.40 17.19
C GLN A 97 2.45 -5.98 16.13
N LEU A 98 1.70 -7.04 16.47
CA LEU A 98 0.93 -7.86 15.52
C LEU A 98 -0.10 -7.08 14.70
N PRO A 99 -0.88 -6.12 15.26
CA PRO A 99 -1.84 -5.37 14.45
C PRO A 99 -1.23 -4.64 13.26
N LEU A 100 0.05 -4.30 13.30
CA LEU A 100 0.75 -3.61 12.20
C LEU A 100 1.59 -4.56 11.34
N LEU A 101 2.07 -5.66 11.93
CA LEU A 101 2.84 -6.67 11.20
C LEU A 101 1.95 -7.54 10.31
N LEU A 102 0.72 -7.82 10.75
CA LEU A 102 -0.22 -8.70 10.05
C LEU A 102 -1.00 -7.96 8.96
N ASN A 103 -1.31 -6.67 9.18
CA ASN A 103 -2.20 -5.92 8.29
C ASN A 103 -1.45 -4.98 7.35
N PRO A 104 -1.96 -4.79 6.11
CA PRO A 104 -1.42 -3.80 5.21
C PRO A 104 -1.69 -2.37 5.68
N PHE A 105 -0.76 -1.48 5.35
CA PHE A 105 -1.03 -0.06 5.28
C PHE A 105 -1.78 0.22 3.97
N ILE A 106 -3.07 0.53 4.09
CA ILE A 106 -3.97 0.67 2.96
C ILE A 106 -4.07 2.14 2.55
N VAL A 107 -3.90 2.41 1.26
CA VAL A 107 -4.11 3.69 0.61
C VAL A 107 -5.35 3.55 -0.27
N TYR A 108 -6.49 4.01 0.22
CA TYR A 108 -7.75 3.95 -0.52
C TYR A 108 -7.82 4.98 -1.65
N ARG A 109 -7.21 6.14 -1.43
CA ARG A 109 -7.09 7.20 -2.42
C ARG A 109 -5.64 7.64 -2.51
N PHE A 110 -5.04 7.38 -3.66
CA PHE A 110 -3.68 7.78 -3.99
C PHE A 110 -3.67 9.24 -4.46
N GLY A 111 -3.24 10.15 -3.59
CA GLY A 111 -3.14 11.58 -3.87
C GLY A 111 -1.77 11.99 -4.40
N SER A 112 -1.65 13.26 -4.79
CA SER A 112 -0.38 13.85 -5.22
C SER A 112 0.62 14.10 -4.09
N LEU A 113 0.13 14.14 -2.83
CA LEU A 113 0.95 14.24 -1.63
C LEU A 113 0.39 13.31 -0.54
N PRO A 114 1.26 12.58 0.19
CA PRO A 114 0.81 11.62 1.22
C PRO A 114 -0.05 12.18 2.35
N SER A 115 0.00 13.50 2.57
CA SER A 115 -0.83 14.18 3.59
C SER A 115 -2.31 14.25 3.21
N TYR A 116 -2.64 14.06 1.93
CA TYR A 116 -4.02 14.06 1.42
C TYR A 116 -4.55 12.66 1.13
N ASP A 117 -3.72 11.63 1.32
CA ASP A 117 -4.13 10.25 1.09
C ASP A 117 -5.16 9.83 2.13
N VAL A 118 -6.18 9.11 1.67
CA VAL A 118 -7.15 8.45 2.54
C VAL A 118 -6.56 7.10 2.91
N THR A 119 -5.91 7.03 4.07
CA THR A 119 -5.18 5.83 4.50
C THR A 119 -5.76 5.18 5.74
N ARG A 120 -5.47 3.88 5.87
CA ARG A 120 -5.75 3.08 7.07
C ARG A 120 -4.52 2.26 7.45
N PRO A 121 -4.00 2.40 8.69
CA PRO A 121 -4.33 3.45 9.65
C PRO A 121 -4.09 4.86 9.08
N ARG A 122 -4.75 5.88 9.65
CA ARG A 122 -4.56 7.28 9.20
C ARG A 122 -3.11 7.70 9.39
N PHE A 123 -2.47 8.12 8.30
CA PHE A 123 -1.04 8.39 8.26
C PHE A 123 -0.59 9.41 9.33
N VAL A 124 -1.33 10.51 9.47
CA VAL A 124 -1.05 11.58 10.45
C VAL A 124 -1.19 11.14 11.90
N GLN A 125 -1.82 10.00 12.14
CA GLN A 125 -2.05 9.44 13.47
C GLN A 125 -1.00 8.40 13.87
N LEU A 126 -0.13 7.97 12.95
CA LEU A 126 0.88 6.97 13.24
C LEU A 126 1.95 7.53 14.19
N ALA A 127 2.22 6.78 15.26
CA ALA A 127 3.44 6.98 16.03
C ALA A 127 4.65 6.43 15.26
N PRO A 128 5.88 6.91 15.54
CA PRO A 128 7.09 6.47 14.82
C PRO A 128 7.31 4.96 14.90
N TRP A 129 7.10 4.38 16.08
CA TRP A 129 7.22 2.95 16.32
C TRP A 129 6.20 2.13 15.50
N GLN A 130 5.00 2.68 15.27
CA GLN A 130 3.98 2.04 14.44
C GLN A 130 4.36 2.08 12.96
N PHE A 131 4.90 3.22 12.49
CA PHE A 131 5.39 3.35 11.12
C PHE A 131 6.58 2.42 10.82
N ALA A 132 7.41 2.15 11.84
CA ALA A 132 8.51 1.20 11.74
C ALA A 132 8.01 -0.22 11.45
N LEU A 133 6.86 -0.62 12.00
CA LEU A 133 6.31 -1.97 11.85
C LEU A 133 5.60 -2.23 10.52
N ILE A 134 5.31 -1.19 9.73
CA ILE A 134 4.66 -1.35 8.43
C ILE A 134 5.62 -2.07 7.48
N GLN A 135 5.20 -3.26 7.02
CA GLN A 135 5.92 -4.10 6.06
C GLN A 135 5.07 -4.50 4.85
N ARG A 136 3.77 -4.17 4.84
CA ARG A 136 2.82 -4.51 3.79
C ARG A 136 2.12 -3.23 3.32
N LEU A 137 2.09 -3.01 2.01
CA LEU A 137 1.40 -1.87 1.39
C LEU A 137 0.26 -2.38 0.52
N ASP A 138 -0.91 -1.77 0.61
CA ASP A 138 -2.01 -1.96 -0.35
C ASP A 138 -2.41 -0.61 -0.90
N ILE A 139 -2.28 -0.42 -2.20
CA ILE A 139 -2.42 0.88 -2.86
C ILE A 139 -3.49 0.77 -3.94
N SER A 140 -4.59 1.51 -3.77
CA SER A 140 -5.58 1.74 -4.83
C SER A 140 -5.18 2.98 -5.63
N LEU A 141 -4.99 2.84 -6.93
CA LEU A 141 -4.48 3.90 -7.79
C LEU A 141 -4.99 3.79 -9.23
N GLN A 142 -5.08 4.94 -9.88
CA GLN A 142 -5.37 5.00 -11.31
C GLN A 142 -4.22 4.44 -12.14
N GLN A 143 -4.54 3.90 -13.31
CA GLN A 143 -3.56 3.40 -14.27
C GLN A 143 -2.51 4.47 -14.64
N ILE A 144 -2.92 5.73 -14.77
CA ILE A 144 -2.01 6.86 -15.03
C ILE A 144 -0.99 7.08 -13.90
N ALA A 145 -1.39 6.87 -12.65
CA ALA A 145 -0.53 7.03 -11.48
C ALA A 145 0.44 5.85 -11.32
N LEU A 146 0.00 4.65 -11.72
CA LEU A 146 0.82 3.45 -11.80
C LEU A 146 1.93 3.61 -12.84
N GLU A 147 1.57 4.00 -14.07
CA GLU A 147 2.48 4.11 -15.22
C GLU A 147 3.36 5.37 -15.17
N GLY A 148 2.84 6.45 -14.59
CA GLY A 148 3.57 7.70 -14.45
C GLY A 148 4.56 7.68 -13.30
N ASP A 149 5.05 8.88 -12.96
CA ASP A 149 6.05 9.03 -11.90
C ASP A 149 5.48 9.00 -10.47
N GLN A 150 4.16 8.94 -10.31
CA GLN A 150 3.52 9.10 -9.01
C GLN A 150 3.78 7.89 -8.10
N LEU A 151 3.56 6.66 -8.56
CA LEU A 151 3.91 5.46 -7.81
C LEU A 151 5.41 5.42 -7.49
N ALA A 152 6.26 5.74 -8.47
CA ALA A 152 7.71 5.80 -8.30
C ALA A 152 8.12 6.74 -7.14
N LYS A 153 7.60 7.98 -7.17
CA LYS A 153 7.82 8.97 -6.12
C LYS A 153 7.32 8.47 -4.77
N TYR A 154 6.14 7.85 -4.73
CA TYR A 154 5.55 7.35 -3.50
C TYR A 154 6.39 6.23 -2.86
N LEU A 155 6.76 5.20 -3.64
CA LEU A 155 7.60 4.10 -3.18
C LEU A 155 8.99 4.60 -2.74
N LYS A 156 9.56 5.59 -3.42
CA LYS A 156 10.83 6.22 -3.03
C LYS A 156 10.78 6.87 -1.64
N ILE A 157 9.63 7.40 -1.22
CA ILE A 157 9.47 8.03 0.10
C ILE A 157 9.47 6.96 1.21
N TRP A 158 9.13 5.70 0.93
CA TRP A 158 9.16 4.62 1.91
C TRP A 158 10.56 4.17 2.32
N LYS A 159 11.61 4.55 1.56
CA LYS A 159 13.01 4.26 1.89
C LYS A 159 13.28 2.77 2.05
N ALA A 160 12.87 2.00 1.05
CA ALA A 160 12.96 0.53 1.06
C ALA A 160 14.40 0.03 1.22
N LYS A 161 15.38 0.69 0.59
CA LYS A 161 16.80 0.36 0.74
C LYS A 161 17.28 0.57 2.18
N GLU A 162 16.97 1.71 2.78
CA GLU A 162 17.36 2.00 4.16
C GLU A 162 16.67 1.06 5.15
N ARG A 163 15.41 0.67 4.88
CA ARG A 163 14.68 -0.37 5.65
C ARG A 163 15.36 -1.73 5.54
N HIS A 164 15.79 -2.12 4.34
CA HIS A 164 16.55 -3.35 4.09
C HIS A 164 17.85 -3.39 4.92
N GLU A 165 18.54 -2.25 5.00
CA GLU A 165 19.77 -2.07 5.77
C GLU A 165 19.53 -1.95 7.29
N GLY A 166 18.27 -2.04 7.76
CA GLY A 166 17.94 -2.05 9.18
C GLY A 166 17.91 -0.67 9.85
N ALA A 167 17.55 0.37 9.09
CA ALA A 167 17.46 1.72 9.62
C ALA A 167 16.43 1.87 10.75
N LEU A 168 16.66 2.84 11.65
CA LEU A 168 15.77 3.16 12.75
C LEU A 168 14.76 4.24 12.36
N VAL A 169 13.54 4.15 12.89
CA VAL A 169 12.53 5.21 12.74
C VAL A 169 12.56 6.15 13.93
N ALA A 170 12.77 7.43 13.65
CA ALA A 170 12.74 8.51 14.62
C ALA A 170 11.51 9.42 14.44
N PRO A 171 10.89 9.91 15.53
CA PRO A 171 9.93 11.01 15.42
C PRO A 171 10.59 12.23 14.82
N ARG A 172 9.90 12.88 13.88
CA ARG A 172 10.25 14.24 13.48
C ARG A 172 9.44 15.20 14.33
N PHE A 173 10.01 15.66 15.45
CA PHE A 173 9.35 16.68 16.25
C PHE A 173 9.18 17.96 15.40
N TYR A 174 7.93 18.22 14.99
CA TYR A 174 7.43 19.43 14.31
C TYR A 174 7.79 19.55 12.80
N GLN A 175 6.82 19.21 11.95
CA GLN A 175 6.82 19.55 10.51
C GLN A 175 6.99 21.06 10.30
N GLU A 176 7.68 21.44 9.21
CA GLU A 176 7.35 22.61 8.34
C GLU A 176 8.47 22.91 7.34
N SER A 177 9.63 22.28 7.45
CA SER A 177 10.71 22.52 6.50
C SER A 177 11.30 21.20 6.06
N ARG A 178 10.83 20.72 4.90
CA ARG A 178 11.31 19.51 4.21
C ARG A 178 12.84 19.54 3.98
N ASN A 179 13.49 20.70 4.11
CA ASN A 179 14.89 20.92 3.75
C ASN A 179 15.84 21.33 4.90
N THR A 180 15.43 21.32 6.18
CA THR A 180 16.25 21.93 7.27
C THR A 180 17.15 20.98 8.07
N TYR A 181 17.23 19.69 7.74
CA TYR A 181 18.13 18.78 8.46
C TYR A 181 19.36 18.48 7.60
N PRO A 182 20.47 19.23 7.74
CA PRO A 182 21.76 18.75 7.30
C PRO A 182 22.17 17.57 8.21
N GLY A 183 22.39 16.37 7.65
CA GLY A 183 22.95 15.23 8.39
C GLY A 183 22.40 13.84 8.03
N VAL A 184 22.58 12.91 8.96
CA VAL A 184 22.36 11.44 8.86
C VAL A 184 20.87 11.03 8.77
N ILE A 185 19.94 11.95 9.03
CA ILE A 185 18.51 11.63 9.09
C ILE A 185 17.87 11.82 7.71
N ILE A 186 17.45 10.72 7.10
CA ILE A 186 16.77 10.68 5.81
C ILE A 186 15.27 10.87 6.02
N GLN A 187 14.64 11.76 5.27
CA GLN A 187 13.20 11.95 5.39
C GLN A 187 12.41 10.79 4.76
N SER A 188 11.45 10.25 5.53
CA SER A 188 10.39 9.36 5.04
C SER A 188 9.05 9.87 5.57
N PHE A 189 8.26 10.48 4.70
CA PHE A 189 7.00 11.15 5.06
C PHE A 189 7.17 12.14 6.24
N ASN A 190 6.51 11.86 7.38
CA ASN A 190 6.53 12.64 8.61
C ASN A 190 7.56 12.12 9.64
N PHE A 191 8.34 11.12 9.26
CA PHE A 191 9.31 10.45 10.10
C PHE A 191 10.74 10.65 9.58
N GLY A 192 11.71 10.45 10.47
CA GLY A 192 13.12 10.36 10.11
C GLY A 192 13.53 8.88 10.05
N ILE A 193 14.29 8.53 9.03
CA ILE A 193 14.98 7.25 8.89
C ILE A 193 16.46 7.49 9.18
N ILE A 194 17.00 6.75 10.14
CA ILE A 194 18.39 6.86 10.57
C ILE A 194 19.10 5.57 10.18
N PRO A 195 20.04 5.59 9.22
CA PRO A 195 20.88 4.44 8.94
C PRO A 195 21.56 3.94 10.20
N TYR A 196 21.55 2.64 10.42
CA TYR A 196 22.05 2.01 11.63
C TYR A 196 22.83 0.76 11.26
N HIS A 197 24.06 0.65 11.77
CA HIS A 197 25.01 -0.42 11.41
C HIS A 197 25.37 -1.34 12.59
N ASN A 198 24.79 -1.08 13.74
CA ASN A 198 24.96 -1.84 14.98
C ASN A 198 23.93 -2.98 15.04
N PRO A 199 24.04 -3.92 16.00
CA PRO A 199 23.10 -5.04 16.12
C PRO A 199 21.64 -4.56 16.09
N LEU A 200 20.87 -5.20 15.22
CA LEU A 200 19.49 -4.87 14.89
C LEU A 200 18.55 -5.28 16.03
N GLU A 201 18.50 -4.45 17.07
CA GLU A 201 17.55 -4.58 18.17
C GLU A 201 16.54 -3.42 18.17
N ASP A 202 15.28 -3.75 18.46
CA ASP A 202 14.30 -2.72 18.82
C ASP A 202 14.70 -2.11 20.17
N SER A 203 14.19 -0.91 20.49
CA SER A 203 14.45 -0.20 21.75
C SER A 203 15.84 0.45 21.87
N VAL A 204 16.56 0.63 20.75
CA VAL A 204 17.81 1.40 20.71
C VAL A 204 17.55 2.86 21.09
N ALA A 205 18.25 3.35 22.12
CA ALA A 205 18.18 4.74 22.52
C ALA A 205 18.84 5.65 21.47
N ILE A 206 18.09 6.61 20.96
CA ILE A 206 18.54 7.62 20.01
C ILE A 206 18.42 9.02 20.61
N SER A 207 19.42 9.86 20.33
CA SER A 207 19.42 11.27 20.73
C SER A 207 18.99 12.14 19.56
N LEU A 208 17.86 12.82 19.70
CA LEU A 208 17.29 13.67 18.66
C LEU A 208 17.44 15.14 19.03
N LYS A 209 18.08 15.91 18.15
CA LYS A 209 18.17 17.36 18.31
C LYS A 209 16.79 17.98 18.13
N ASN A 210 16.41 18.84 19.06
CA ASN A 210 15.14 19.55 19.01
C ASN A 210 15.15 20.54 17.83
N LYS A 211 14.10 20.56 17.00
CA LYS A 211 14.02 21.46 15.84
C LYS A 211 14.22 22.94 16.21
N ARG A 212 13.83 23.35 17.42
CA ARG A 212 14.01 24.73 17.90
C ARG A 212 15.47 25.16 17.99
N THR A 213 16.42 24.21 18.09
CA THR A 213 17.86 24.52 18.10
C THR A 213 18.36 25.04 16.75
N PHE A 214 17.63 24.78 15.66
CA PHE A 214 17.96 25.30 14.33
C PHE A 214 17.48 26.74 14.11
N TYR A 215 16.56 27.24 14.96
CA TYR A 215 16.09 28.62 14.89
C TYR A 215 16.83 29.48 15.93
N SER A 216 17.87 30.18 15.48
CA SER A 216 18.77 31.00 16.31
C SER A 216 18.08 32.10 17.13
N ARG A 217 16.84 32.49 16.78
CA ARG A 217 16.11 33.58 17.44
C ARG A 217 15.26 33.20 18.65
N ASN A 218 15.06 31.91 18.94
CA ASN A 218 14.26 31.47 20.08
C ASN A 218 15.09 30.62 21.06
N ARG A 219 15.78 31.30 21.99
CA ARG A 219 16.39 30.66 23.18
C ARG A 219 15.29 30.19 24.13
N SER A 220 14.61 29.10 23.79
CA SER A 220 13.62 28.49 24.66
C SER A 220 14.32 27.65 25.74
N SER A 221 13.78 27.64 26.97
CA SER A 221 14.26 26.86 28.12
C SER A 221 14.12 25.32 28.00
N TYR A 222 13.74 24.83 26.82
CA TYR A 222 13.55 23.40 26.57
C TYR A 222 14.87 22.69 26.27
N PRO A 223 14.98 21.39 26.57
CA PRO A 223 16.18 20.61 26.27
C PRO A 223 16.51 20.63 24.77
N VAL A 224 17.79 20.86 24.47
CA VAL A 224 18.40 20.92 23.14
C VAL A 224 18.34 19.54 22.45
N VAL A 225 18.35 18.47 23.24
CA VAL A 225 18.32 17.08 22.80
C VAL A 225 17.26 16.34 23.61
N SER A 226 16.44 15.56 22.91
CA SER A 226 15.53 14.58 23.52
C SER A 226 16.03 13.18 23.22
N THR A 227 16.10 12.32 24.24
CA THR A 227 16.34 10.89 24.05
C THR A 227 15.01 10.17 23.88
N ALA A 228 14.97 9.21 22.96
CA ALA A 228 13.84 8.30 22.77
C ALA A 228 14.38 6.95 22.30
N ARG A 229 13.68 5.87 22.62
CA ARG A 229 13.98 4.53 22.11
C ARG A 229 13.28 4.34 20.77
N ALA A 230 14.04 3.94 19.76
CA ALA A 230 13.55 3.76 18.40
C ALA A 230 13.22 2.29 18.10
N MET A 231 12.42 2.09 17.07
CA MET A 231 12.18 0.79 16.47
C MET A 231 12.90 0.70 15.13
N ILE A 232 13.32 -0.51 14.78
CA ILE A 232 13.87 -0.79 13.46
C ILE A 232 12.74 -0.78 12.45
N ALA A 233 12.96 -0.06 11.36
CA ALA A 233 12.06 0.00 10.23
C ALA A 233 12.05 -1.37 9.54
N ARG A 234 10.93 -2.08 9.63
CA ARG A 234 10.77 -3.39 9.01
C ARG A 234 10.87 -3.27 7.48
N PRO A 235 11.49 -4.25 6.82
CA PRO A 235 11.52 -4.31 5.37
C PRO A 235 10.12 -4.37 4.75
N LEU A 236 9.96 -3.79 3.56
CA LEU A 236 8.72 -3.93 2.80
C LEU A 236 8.70 -5.30 2.10
N THR A 237 7.80 -6.16 2.54
CA THR A 237 7.72 -7.56 2.10
C THR A 237 6.51 -7.84 1.21
N HIS A 238 5.48 -7.00 1.24
CA HIS A 238 4.27 -7.18 0.43
C HIS A 238 3.82 -5.87 -0.18
N LEU A 239 3.44 -5.91 -1.45
CA LEU A 239 2.82 -4.80 -2.17
C LEU A 239 1.61 -5.32 -2.93
N THR A 240 0.45 -4.72 -2.68
CA THR A 240 -0.75 -4.91 -3.48
C THR A 240 -1.04 -3.61 -4.23
N LEU A 241 -1.25 -3.72 -5.54
CA LEU A 241 -1.69 -2.62 -6.40
C LEU A 241 -3.09 -2.93 -6.92
N ARG A 242 -4.02 -1.99 -6.75
CA ARG A 242 -5.43 -2.17 -7.12
C ARG A 242 -5.85 -1.14 -8.16
N LEU A 243 -6.37 -1.62 -9.28
CA LEU A 243 -7.05 -0.82 -10.28
C LEU A 243 -8.53 -1.22 -10.28
N SER A 244 -9.40 -0.32 -9.82
CA SER A 244 -10.85 -0.47 -9.92
C SER A 244 -11.30 -0.39 -11.40
N ARG A 245 -12.57 -0.74 -11.65
CA ARG A 245 -13.18 -0.67 -12.98
C ARG A 245 -13.13 0.72 -13.62
N THR A 246 -13.09 1.78 -12.81
CA THR A 246 -12.98 3.18 -13.24
C THR A 246 -11.56 3.73 -13.25
N ASP A 247 -10.56 2.95 -12.82
CA ASP A 247 -9.16 3.38 -12.72
C ASP A 247 -8.38 3.19 -14.03
N TRP A 248 -8.94 2.41 -14.97
CA TRP A 248 -8.40 2.22 -16.31
C TRP A 248 -8.53 3.49 -17.12
N ARG A 249 -7.53 3.84 -17.93
CA ARG A 249 -7.64 5.01 -18.83
C ARG A 249 -8.80 4.90 -19.83
N THR A 250 -9.17 3.69 -20.24
CA THR A 250 -10.29 3.40 -21.16
C THR A 250 -11.54 2.94 -20.44
N TRP A 251 -11.75 3.28 -19.17
CA TRP A 251 -12.91 2.78 -18.44
C TRP A 251 -14.26 3.20 -19.06
N THR A 252 -14.37 4.43 -19.58
CA THR A 252 -15.59 4.96 -20.24
C THR A 252 -15.79 4.53 -21.68
N ASP A 253 -14.76 4.01 -22.33
CA ASP A 253 -14.77 3.84 -23.78
C ASP A 253 -15.60 2.60 -24.11
N SER A 254 -16.86 2.83 -24.49
CA SER A 254 -17.85 1.83 -24.87
C SER A 254 -17.62 1.23 -26.26
N ASP A 255 -16.64 1.76 -27.01
CA ASP A 255 -16.30 1.32 -28.36
C ASP A 255 -15.52 0.00 -28.33
N MET A 256 -16.27 -1.08 -28.17
CA MET A 256 -15.83 -2.46 -28.44
C MET A 256 -15.46 -2.56 -29.93
N GLY A 257 -14.23 -2.19 -30.30
CA GLY A 257 -13.79 -2.27 -31.70
C GLY A 257 -12.56 -1.44 -32.07
N ASP A 258 -12.14 -0.46 -31.25
CA ASP A 258 -10.88 0.25 -31.45
C ASP A 258 -9.75 -0.42 -30.63
N PRO A 259 -8.77 -1.08 -31.27
CA PRO A 259 -7.66 -1.74 -30.58
C PRO A 259 -6.80 -0.78 -29.73
N THR A 260 -6.86 0.53 -30.00
CA THR A 260 -6.14 1.55 -29.21
C THR A 260 -6.89 1.92 -27.92
N ARG A 261 -8.15 1.51 -27.80
CA ARG A 261 -9.04 1.75 -26.65
C ARG A 261 -9.29 0.50 -25.79
N GLU A 262 -8.67 -0.62 -26.12
CA GLU A 262 -8.71 -1.82 -25.27
C GLU A 262 -7.91 -1.64 -23.98
N LEU A 263 -8.25 -2.44 -22.95
CA LEU A 263 -7.43 -2.51 -21.74
C LEU A 263 -6.01 -3.00 -22.10
N GLY A 264 -5.01 -2.25 -21.66
CA GLY A 264 -3.61 -2.62 -21.80
C GLY A 264 -2.85 -2.18 -20.56
N LEU A 265 -1.95 -3.03 -20.06
CA LEU A 265 -1.09 -2.75 -18.92
C LEU A 265 0.19 -3.57 -19.06
N ASP A 266 1.35 -2.97 -18.85
CA ASP A 266 2.61 -3.71 -18.88
C ASP A 266 3.68 -3.00 -18.01
N PRO A 267 4.55 -3.75 -17.31
CA PRO A 267 5.57 -3.18 -16.43
C PRO A 267 6.71 -2.44 -17.15
N ALA A 268 6.95 -2.71 -18.43
CA ALA A 268 8.09 -2.18 -19.16
C ALA A 268 7.86 -0.79 -19.77
N PHE A 269 6.62 -0.28 -19.79
CA PHE A 269 6.32 0.97 -20.47
C PHE A 269 5.03 1.63 -19.97
N GLY A 270 4.78 2.84 -20.44
CA GLY A 270 3.86 3.80 -19.82
C GLY A 270 4.66 4.86 -19.08
N ASP A 271 4.32 6.12 -19.32
CA ASP A 271 4.93 7.29 -18.66
C ASP A 271 3.89 8.20 -17.99
N GLY A 272 2.63 7.78 -17.97
CA GLY A 272 1.52 8.59 -17.49
C GLY A 272 0.97 9.60 -18.51
N GLY A 273 1.57 9.72 -19.69
CA GLY A 273 1.13 10.60 -20.78
C GLY A 273 -0.11 10.09 -21.51
N SER A 274 -0.88 10.98 -22.14
CA SER A 274 -2.14 10.65 -22.83
C SER A 274 -1.95 10.27 -24.30
N GLY A 275 -0.75 10.42 -24.85
CA GLY A 275 -0.46 10.08 -26.24
C GLY A 275 -0.58 8.58 -26.51
N VAL A 276 -0.98 8.21 -27.74
CA VAL A 276 -1.11 6.79 -28.14
C VAL A 276 0.25 6.06 -28.07
N THR A 277 1.35 6.77 -28.32
CA THR A 277 2.72 6.24 -28.22
C THR A 277 3.21 6.08 -26.79
N GLU A 278 2.64 6.86 -25.88
CA GLU A 278 2.94 6.92 -24.45
C GLU A 278 2.14 5.87 -23.66
N ARG A 279 0.95 5.52 -24.17
CA ARG A 279 0.00 4.61 -23.53
C ARG A 279 0.28 3.13 -23.81
N PRO A 280 0.06 2.24 -22.82
CA PRO A 280 -0.08 0.81 -23.07
C PRO A 280 -1.38 0.47 -23.80
N THR A 281 -1.24 0.14 -25.08
CA THR A 281 -2.27 -0.48 -25.91
C THR A 281 -2.23 -2.00 -25.75
N ALA A 282 -3.36 -2.66 -25.97
CA ALA A 282 -3.45 -4.12 -25.90
C ALA A 282 -2.48 -4.80 -26.88
N ALA A 283 -2.39 -4.29 -28.12
CA ALA A 283 -1.48 -4.82 -29.13
C ALA A 283 0.01 -4.77 -28.68
N ARG A 284 0.45 -3.67 -28.08
CA ARG A 284 1.84 -3.54 -27.62
C ARG A 284 2.14 -4.44 -26.42
N MET A 285 1.19 -4.54 -25.49
CA MET A 285 1.27 -5.48 -24.36
C MET A 285 1.38 -6.94 -24.85
N GLN A 286 0.53 -7.35 -25.78
CA GLN A 286 0.55 -8.70 -26.36
C GLN A 286 1.85 -8.99 -27.10
N TYR A 287 2.34 -8.03 -27.89
CA TYR A 287 3.64 -8.13 -28.57
C TYR A 287 4.77 -8.37 -27.57
N LEU A 288 4.86 -7.57 -26.50
CA LEU A 288 5.90 -7.74 -25.48
C LEU A 288 5.76 -9.05 -24.70
N ALA A 289 4.53 -9.51 -24.45
CA ALA A 289 4.31 -10.83 -23.88
C ALA A 289 4.79 -11.95 -24.82
N ALA A 290 4.58 -11.83 -26.13
CA ALA A 290 5.11 -12.77 -27.12
C ALA A 290 6.65 -12.76 -27.16
N GLU A 291 7.27 -11.58 -27.12
CA GLU A 291 8.73 -11.43 -27.04
C GLU A 291 9.28 -12.12 -25.78
N ARG A 292 8.69 -11.88 -24.60
CA ARG A 292 9.10 -12.54 -23.34
C ARG A 292 8.96 -14.06 -23.41
N ARG A 293 7.89 -14.58 -24.01
CA ARG A 293 7.70 -16.03 -24.24
C ARG A 293 8.76 -16.60 -25.19
N ALA A 294 9.27 -15.80 -26.10
CA ALA A 294 10.38 -16.15 -26.98
C ALA A 294 11.76 -15.86 -26.37
N ASN A 295 11.84 -15.60 -25.06
CA ASN A 295 13.04 -15.23 -24.31
C ASN A 295 13.73 -13.94 -24.80
N ARG A 296 12.99 -13.04 -25.45
CA ARG A 296 13.46 -11.70 -25.82
C ARG A 296 12.88 -10.69 -24.86
N TRP A 297 13.72 -10.10 -24.02
CA TRP A 297 13.26 -9.18 -22.99
C TRP A 297 13.35 -7.72 -23.43
N PRO A 298 12.29 -6.93 -23.22
CA PRO A 298 12.37 -5.50 -23.47
C PRO A 298 13.43 -4.87 -22.57
N GLY A 299 14.43 -4.23 -23.18
CA GLY A 299 15.55 -3.63 -22.46
C GLY A 299 16.69 -4.58 -22.11
N GLN A 300 16.78 -5.75 -22.74
CA GLN A 300 17.94 -6.63 -22.62
C GLN A 300 19.20 -5.91 -23.13
N GLN A 301 20.02 -5.42 -22.20
CA GLN A 301 21.37 -4.98 -22.51
C GLN A 301 22.32 -6.17 -22.25
N PRO A 302 23.25 -6.46 -23.18
CA PRO A 302 24.36 -7.34 -22.86
C PRO A 302 25.17 -6.69 -21.73
N ASN A 303 25.34 -7.38 -20.61
CA ASN A 303 26.30 -6.95 -19.60
C ASN A 303 27.72 -7.12 -20.16
N ASP A 304 28.68 -6.37 -19.62
CA ASP A 304 30.11 -6.45 -19.99
C ASP A 304 30.71 -7.85 -19.77
N ASP A 305 30.07 -8.70 -18.95
CA ASP A 305 30.47 -10.09 -18.68
C ASP A 305 29.79 -11.12 -19.61
N GLY A 306 29.02 -10.67 -20.60
CA GLY A 306 28.28 -11.52 -21.53
C GLY A 306 26.99 -12.13 -20.96
N THR A 307 26.64 -11.84 -19.71
CA THR A 307 25.35 -12.25 -19.14
C THR A 307 24.24 -11.28 -19.55
N SER A 308 23.05 -11.79 -19.84
CA SER A 308 21.87 -10.94 -20.08
C SER A 308 21.11 -10.77 -18.78
N SER A 309 21.17 -9.57 -18.20
CA SER A 309 20.30 -9.20 -17.09
C SER A 309 18.92 -8.85 -17.65
N TYR A 310 17.93 -9.71 -17.39
CA TYR A 310 16.53 -9.35 -17.60
C TYR A 310 16.19 -8.22 -16.64
N ARG A 311 16.07 -6.97 -17.10
CA ARG A 311 15.72 -5.83 -16.23
C ARG A 311 14.86 -4.83 -16.98
N TYR A 312 13.84 -4.32 -16.31
CA TYR A 312 13.12 -3.16 -16.78
C TYR A 312 14.03 -1.93 -16.68
N ILE A 313 14.32 -1.29 -17.82
CA ILE A 313 15.10 -0.03 -17.86
C ILE A 313 14.26 1.13 -17.33
N SER A 314 12.94 1.08 -17.54
CA SER A 314 11.98 2.12 -17.18
C SER A 314 10.61 1.51 -16.86
N GLY A 315 9.62 2.37 -16.58
CA GLY A 315 8.26 1.98 -16.23
C GLY A 315 8.13 1.53 -14.77
N TRP A 316 6.90 1.20 -14.39
CA TRP A 316 6.60 0.86 -13.00
C TRP A 316 7.23 -0.46 -12.56
N GLY A 317 7.53 -1.38 -13.49
CA GLY A 317 8.26 -2.61 -13.20
C GLY A 317 9.67 -2.34 -12.66
N ALA A 318 10.34 -1.31 -13.15
CA ALA A 318 11.65 -0.88 -12.65
C ALA A 318 11.54 -0.30 -11.23
N GLU A 319 10.42 0.32 -10.87
CA GLU A 319 10.20 0.85 -9.53
C GLU A 319 9.89 -0.27 -8.52
N ILE A 320 9.15 -1.31 -8.92
CA ILE A 320 8.94 -2.49 -8.08
C ILE A 320 10.26 -3.21 -7.81
N ALA A 321 11.14 -3.30 -8.81
CA ALA A 321 12.47 -3.90 -8.69
C ALA A 321 13.33 -3.27 -7.58
N LYS A 322 13.10 -2.00 -7.24
CA LYS A 322 13.82 -1.27 -6.17
C LYS A 322 13.39 -1.64 -4.75
N LEU A 323 12.49 -2.61 -4.58
CA LEU A 323 12.02 -3.11 -3.29
C LEU A 323 12.73 -4.45 -2.97
N PRO A 324 13.94 -4.43 -2.36
CA PRO A 324 14.83 -5.60 -2.27
C PRO A 324 14.26 -6.78 -1.45
N ASP A 325 13.38 -6.48 -0.50
CA ASP A 325 12.78 -7.47 0.39
C ASP A 325 11.41 -7.96 -0.03
N LEU A 326 10.91 -7.48 -1.16
CA LEU A 326 9.57 -7.79 -1.63
C LEU A 326 9.45 -9.31 -1.82
N LYS A 327 8.55 -9.93 -1.06
CA LYS A 327 8.24 -11.37 -1.12
C LYS A 327 7.05 -11.62 -2.04
N THR A 328 6.12 -10.67 -2.10
CA THR A 328 4.88 -10.80 -2.87
C THR A 328 4.47 -9.47 -3.46
N LEU A 329 4.20 -9.49 -4.76
CA LEU A 329 3.45 -8.46 -5.47
C LEU A 329 2.09 -9.05 -5.83
N GLU A 330 1.01 -8.36 -5.50
CA GLU A 330 -0.35 -8.72 -5.90
C GLU A 330 -0.93 -7.60 -6.75
N LEU A 331 -1.52 -7.96 -7.89
CA LEU A 331 -2.27 -7.05 -8.73
C LEU A 331 -3.74 -7.44 -8.64
N VAL A 332 -4.58 -6.50 -8.24
CA VAL A 332 -6.03 -6.65 -8.24
C VAL A 332 -6.59 -5.76 -9.33
N LEU A 333 -7.08 -6.40 -10.39
CA LEU A 333 -7.50 -5.74 -11.61
C LEU A 333 -9.00 -5.96 -11.78
N GLU A 334 -9.78 -4.88 -11.74
CA GLU A 334 -11.25 -4.94 -11.80
C GLU A 334 -11.74 -4.24 -13.06
N THR A 335 -12.77 -4.76 -13.73
CA THR A 335 -13.39 -4.09 -14.88
C THR A 335 -14.87 -4.45 -14.99
N PHE A 336 -15.59 -3.75 -15.87
CA PHE A 336 -16.98 -4.07 -16.20
C PHE A 336 -17.07 -5.41 -16.94
N ASP A 337 -18.14 -6.17 -16.73
CA ASP A 337 -18.37 -7.47 -17.36
C ASP A 337 -18.23 -7.44 -18.90
N THR A 338 -18.63 -6.34 -19.52
CA THR A 338 -18.49 -6.11 -20.98
C THR A 338 -17.04 -6.13 -21.46
N LYS A 339 -16.06 -5.82 -20.59
CA LYS A 339 -14.62 -5.82 -20.89
C LYS A 339 -13.88 -7.06 -20.35
N LYS A 340 -14.59 -8.09 -19.91
CA LYS A 340 -14.01 -9.33 -19.36
C LYS A 340 -12.90 -9.92 -20.22
N LEU A 341 -13.12 -10.05 -21.54
CA LEU A 341 -12.14 -10.62 -22.46
C LEU A 341 -10.86 -9.78 -22.55
N GLN A 342 -10.98 -8.46 -22.45
CA GLN A 342 -9.82 -7.56 -22.42
C GLN A 342 -9.05 -7.75 -21.10
N LEU A 343 -9.74 -7.89 -19.97
CA LEU A 343 -9.10 -8.17 -18.68
C LEU A 343 -8.41 -9.55 -18.67
N GLU A 344 -9.00 -10.56 -19.29
CA GLU A 344 -8.39 -11.89 -19.46
C GLU A 344 -7.11 -11.81 -20.31
N THR A 345 -7.12 -10.99 -21.36
CA THR A 345 -5.94 -10.71 -22.19
C THR A 345 -4.81 -10.05 -21.37
N VAL A 346 -5.14 -9.06 -20.53
CA VAL A 346 -4.16 -8.43 -19.62
C VAL A 346 -3.59 -9.47 -18.66
N ALA A 347 -4.46 -10.30 -18.06
CA ALA A 347 -4.05 -11.31 -17.10
C ALA A 347 -3.15 -12.40 -17.74
N ASP A 348 -3.42 -12.79 -18.98
CA ASP A 348 -2.60 -13.73 -19.74
C ASP A 348 -1.23 -13.17 -20.13
N CYS A 349 -1.16 -11.87 -20.43
CA CYS A 349 0.11 -11.19 -20.66
C CYS A 349 0.91 -11.09 -19.35
N ALA A 350 0.25 -10.82 -18.22
CA ALA A 350 0.86 -10.69 -16.91
C ALA A 350 1.60 -11.95 -16.43
N LYS A 351 1.19 -13.15 -16.87
CA LYS A 351 1.90 -14.42 -16.62
C LYS A 351 3.35 -14.40 -17.09
N THR A 352 3.70 -13.53 -18.04
CA THR A 352 5.05 -13.41 -18.62
C THR A 352 5.95 -12.44 -17.85
N TRP A 353 5.43 -11.70 -16.89
CA TRP A 353 6.19 -10.67 -16.18
C TRP A 353 7.10 -11.28 -15.12
N ILE A 354 8.34 -10.79 -15.07
CA ILE A 354 9.34 -11.10 -14.05
C ILE A 354 9.87 -9.78 -13.53
N PHE A 355 9.99 -9.63 -12.21
CA PHE A 355 10.52 -8.44 -11.56
C PHE A 355 11.81 -8.79 -10.82
N PRO A 356 12.98 -8.53 -11.40
CA PRO A 356 14.27 -8.79 -10.75
C PRO A 356 14.46 -7.79 -9.63
N LEU A 357 14.74 -8.25 -8.41
CA LEU A 357 14.88 -7.37 -7.25
C LEU A 357 16.34 -6.87 -7.17
N GLU A 358 16.51 -5.56 -7.29
CA GLU A 358 17.81 -4.90 -7.38
C GLU A 358 18.70 -5.22 -6.18
N GLY A 359 19.97 -5.52 -6.45
CA GLY A 359 20.94 -5.85 -5.41
C GLY A 359 20.74 -7.22 -4.76
N THR A 360 19.88 -8.08 -5.32
CA THR A 360 19.61 -9.42 -4.77
C THR A 360 19.67 -10.52 -5.84
N GLN A 361 19.81 -11.78 -5.41
CA GLN A 361 19.69 -12.97 -6.27
C GLN A 361 18.24 -13.42 -6.45
N HIS A 362 17.26 -12.52 -6.27
CA HIS A 362 15.85 -12.87 -6.28
C HIS A 362 15.08 -12.10 -7.33
N GLN A 363 13.99 -12.71 -7.78
CA GLN A 363 13.02 -12.11 -8.69
C GLN A 363 11.61 -12.48 -8.26
N LEU A 364 10.63 -11.64 -8.57
CA LEU A 364 9.22 -11.99 -8.47
C LEU A 364 8.77 -12.61 -9.78
N VAL A 365 8.14 -13.78 -9.71
CA VAL A 365 7.55 -14.46 -10.85
C VAL A 365 6.11 -14.83 -10.54
N TRP A 366 5.28 -14.92 -11.57
CA TRP A 366 3.90 -15.38 -11.44
C TRP A 366 3.84 -16.71 -10.67
N ASP A 367 2.90 -16.82 -9.73
CA ASP A 367 2.81 -17.95 -8.81
C ASP A 367 2.10 -19.18 -9.39
N GLY A 368 1.62 -19.09 -10.63
CA GLY A 368 0.92 -20.16 -11.34
C GLY A 368 -0.60 -20.11 -11.20
N LYS A 369 -1.16 -19.13 -10.47
CA LYS A 369 -2.61 -18.99 -10.25
C LYS A 369 -3.13 -17.61 -10.62
N ILE A 370 -4.37 -17.57 -11.05
CA ILE A 370 -5.16 -16.34 -11.18
C ILE A 370 -6.46 -16.61 -10.46
N GLU A 371 -6.78 -15.79 -9.48
CA GLU A 371 -8.09 -15.84 -8.83
C GLU A 371 -9.05 -14.94 -9.62
N ALA A 372 -10.20 -15.52 -9.99
CA ALA A 372 -11.28 -14.81 -10.65
C ALA A 372 -12.41 -14.63 -9.66
N LEU A 373 -12.88 -13.39 -9.52
CA LEU A 373 -14.05 -13.05 -8.72
C LEU A 373 -15.02 -12.27 -9.59
N ARG A 374 -16.30 -12.36 -9.25
CA ARG A 374 -17.38 -11.64 -9.92
C ARG A 374 -18.40 -11.21 -8.88
N TYR A 375 -18.79 -9.95 -8.91
CA TYR A 375 -19.77 -9.40 -7.98
C TYR A 375 -20.66 -8.38 -8.68
N GLN A 376 -21.83 -8.14 -8.09
CA GLN A 376 -22.82 -7.21 -8.60
C GLN A 376 -22.57 -5.81 -8.02
N CYS A 377 -22.50 -4.80 -8.89
CA CYS A 377 -22.41 -3.41 -8.47
C CYS A 377 -23.81 -2.78 -8.44
N TYR A 378 -24.16 -2.15 -7.31
CA TYR A 378 -25.35 -1.31 -7.24
C TYR A 378 -24.96 0.14 -7.49
N ASP A 379 -25.53 0.74 -8.54
CA ASP A 379 -25.32 2.14 -8.85
C ASP A 379 -26.17 3.01 -7.91
N GLU A 380 -25.58 3.45 -6.80
CA GLU A 380 -26.23 4.32 -5.82
C GLU A 380 -26.61 5.69 -6.39
N SER A 381 -26.08 6.07 -7.57
CA SER A 381 -26.39 7.34 -8.25
C SER A 381 -27.88 7.50 -8.59
N SER A 382 -28.64 6.41 -8.64
CA SER A 382 -30.09 6.41 -8.85
C SER A 382 -30.92 6.86 -7.64
N THR A 383 -30.33 6.97 -6.43
CA THR A 383 -31.07 7.32 -5.21
C THR A 383 -30.96 8.79 -4.77
N LEU A 384 -29.96 9.54 -5.27
CA LEU A 384 -29.71 10.92 -4.84
C LEU A 384 -30.49 11.99 -5.61
N THR A 385 -31.14 11.67 -6.73
CA THR A 385 -31.97 12.63 -7.49
C THR A 385 -33.41 12.78 -6.99
N ASN A 386 -33.87 11.96 -6.04
CA ASN A 386 -35.27 11.97 -5.59
C ASN A 386 -35.53 12.76 -4.28
N GLY A 387 -34.53 13.47 -3.75
CA GLY A 387 -34.65 14.22 -2.49
C GLY A 387 -35.27 15.62 -2.61
N THR A 388 -35.32 16.23 -3.80
CA THR A 388 -35.67 17.67 -3.92
C THR A 388 -36.69 18.01 -5.02
N GLN A 389 -37.30 17.01 -5.68
CA GLN A 389 -38.42 17.22 -6.61
C GLN A 389 -39.55 16.24 -6.31
N ARG A 390 -40.30 16.52 -5.25
CA ARG A 390 -41.60 15.89 -4.99
C ARG A 390 -42.72 16.91 -4.86
N VAL A 391 -42.82 17.84 -5.80
CA VAL A 391 -44.08 18.51 -6.15
C VAL A 391 -44.07 18.78 -7.66
N LEU A 392 -44.99 18.13 -8.38
CA LEU A 392 -45.35 18.29 -9.80
C LEU A 392 -44.48 17.59 -10.86
N GLN A 393 -44.82 16.34 -11.17
CA GLN A 393 -45.39 15.95 -12.48
C GLN A 393 -45.61 14.43 -12.53
N GLN A 394 -46.89 14.02 -12.49
CA GLN A 394 -47.32 12.71 -12.98
C GLN A 394 -47.33 12.77 -14.51
N ILE A 395 -46.28 12.26 -15.15
CA ILE A 395 -46.38 11.74 -16.52
C ILE A 395 -45.66 10.38 -16.55
N SER A 396 -46.40 9.41 -17.06
CA SER A 396 -46.07 8.01 -17.26
C SER A 396 -44.76 7.78 -18.02
N SER A 397 -43.74 7.35 -17.27
CA SER A 397 -42.57 6.65 -17.81
C SER A 397 -42.60 5.20 -17.31
N PRO A 398 -42.25 4.20 -18.13
CA PRO A 398 -42.15 2.82 -17.68
C PRO A 398 -41.14 2.70 -16.53
N PRO A 399 -41.31 1.74 -15.61
CA PRO A 399 -40.36 1.53 -14.51
C PRO A 399 -38.97 1.24 -15.11
N TYR A 400 -38.03 2.16 -14.87
CA TYR A 400 -36.62 1.98 -15.21
C TYR A 400 -36.09 0.83 -14.35
N SER A 401 -36.05 -0.38 -14.89
CA SER A 401 -35.35 -1.48 -14.25
C SER A 401 -33.86 -1.13 -14.27
N PRO A 402 -33.21 -0.90 -13.12
CA PRO A 402 -31.78 -0.61 -13.10
C PRO A 402 -31.05 -1.77 -13.77
N THR A 403 -30.33 -1.49 -14.85
CA THR A 403 -29.48 -2.47 -15.51
C THR A 403 -28.43 -2.89 -14.49
N VAL A 404 -28.53 -4.15 -14.05
CA VAL A 404 -27.57 -4.74 -13.13
C VAL A 404 -26.21 -4.82 -13.84
N GLU A 405 -25.26 -4.02 -13.38
CA GLU A 405 -23.89 -4.05 -13.90
C GLU A 405 -23.02 -4.99 -13.05
N TRP A 406 -22.38 -5.93 -13.74
CA TRP A 406 -21.48 -6.90 -13.12
C TRP A 406 -20.04 -6.41 -13.19
N THR A 407 -19.27 -6.63 -12.12
CA THR A 407 -17.83 -6.36 -12.08
C THR A 407 -17.06 -7.68 -12.11
N GLU A 408 -16.05 -7.74 -12.95
CA GLU A 408 -15.11 -8.85 -13.11
C GLU A 408 -13.76 -8.48 -12.49
N VAL A 409 -13.20 -9.37 -11.68
CA VAL A 409 -11.91 -9.17 -11.01
C VAL A 409 -10.94 -10.28 -11.36
N ARG A 410 -9.68 -9.92 -11.59
CA ARG A 410 -8.55 -10.86 -11.66
C ARG A 410 -7.51 -10.46 -10.63
N ILE A 411 -7.15 -11.40 -9.75
CA ILE A 411 -6.05 -11.25 -8.80
C ILE A 411 -4.87 -12.08 -9.29
N ILE A 412 -3.75 -11.41 -9.52
CA ILE A 412 -2.53 -11.99 -10.08
C ILE A 412 -1.41 -11.80 -9.05
N ARG A 413 -0.78 -12.90 -8.64
CA ARG A 413 0.26 -12.87 -7.62
C ARG A 413 1.61 -13.25 -8.21
N PHE A 414 2.62 -12.49 -7.81
CA PHE A 414 4.02 -12.75 -8.10
C PHE A 414 4.75 -13.04 -6.79
N ARG A 415 5.45 -14.17 -6.74
CA ARG A 415 6.18 -14.64 -5.55
C ARG A 415 7.67 -14.58 -5.79
N ARG A 416 8.40 -14.21 -4.74
CA ARG A 416 9.86 -14.19 -4.74
C ARG A 416 10.42 -15.60 -4.94
N ARG A 417 11.33 -15.72 -5.90
CA ARG A 417 12.13 -16.92 -6.17
C ARG A 417 13.60 -16.51 -6.31
N LYS A 418 14.50 -17.41 -5.93
CA LYS A 418 15.92 -17.26 -6.18
C LYS A 418 16.19 -17.54 -7.67
N VAL A 419 17.01 -16.71 -8.32
CA VAL A 419 17.49 -16.96 -9.68
C VAL A 419 18.38 -18.21 -9.63
N GLN A 420 18.09 -19.20 -10.48
CA GLN A 420 18.82 -20.47 -10.55
C GLN A 420 20.10 -20.34 -11.36
#